data_AF-A0A3R9RRL9-F1
#
_entry.id   AF-A0A3R9RRL9-F1
#
_cell.length_a   1.000
_cell.length_b   1.000
_cell.length_c   1.000
_cell.angle_alpha   90.00
_cell.angle_beta   90.00
_cell.angle_gamma   90.00
#
_symmetry.space_group_name_H-M   'P 1'
#
loop_
_entity.id
_entity.type
_entity.pdbx_description
1 polymer ?
#
loop_
_entity_poly.entity_id
_entity_poly.type
_entity_poly.pdbx_seq_one_letter_code
_entity_poly.pdbx_strand_id
1 'polypeptide(L)'
;TAVISRIKILGRLNVAEKRKPQDGRLKTRTPKGQETELRLSTLPTAFGEKLVMRIFDPDVLVRSFQQLGFDQSLLQQWQRITQNSHGIILVTGPTGSGKTTTLYSSLKQLATEQVNVCTIEDPIEMLEPSFNQMQVNHAIELGFADGVRALMRQDPDIIMIGEIRDQDTANMAIQ
;
A
#
# COMPACT_ATOMS: atom_id res chain seq x y z
N THR A 1 -27.29 -15.43 4.98
CA THR A 1 -27.31 -14.69 6.27
C THR A 1 -26.32 -15.24 7.29
N ALA A 2 -26.34 -16.54 7.63
CA ALA A 2 -25.44 -17.12 8.64
C ALA A 2 -23.93 -16.96 8.33
N VAL A 3 -23.51 -17.11 7.07
CA VAL A 3 -22.12 -16.94 6.65
C VAL A 3 -21.61 -15.51 6.90
N ILE A 4 -22.38 -14.50 6.51
CA ILE A 4 -22.00 -13.09 6.70
C ILE A 4 -21.93 -12.76 8.19
N SER A 5 -22.89 -13.23 9.00
CA SER A 5 -22.84 -13.05 10.45
C SER A 5 -21.58 -13.67 11.06
N ARG A 6 -21.17 -14.87 10.64
CA ARG A 6 -19.94 -15.52 11.12
C ARG A 6 -18.70 -14.71 10.76
N ILE A 7 -18.61 -14.23 9.52
CA ILE A 7 -17.46 -13.44 9.06
C ILE A 7 -17.43 -12.08 9.76
N LYS A 8 -18.58 -11.43 9.97
CA LYS A 8 -18.67 -10.20 10.76
C LYS A 8 -18.13 -10.38 12.17
N ILE A 9 -18.49 -11.47 12.86
CA ILE A 9 -17.96 -11.78 14.21
C ILE A 9 -16.43 -11.92 14.16
N LEU A 10 -15.90 -12.70 13.20
CA LEU A 10 -14.46 -12.91 13.06
C LEU A 10 -13.71 -11.59 12.77
N GLY A 11 -14.29 -10.72 11.93
CA GLY A 11 -13.77 -9.40 11.59
C GLY A 11 -14.06 -8.29 12.59
N ARG A 12 -14.65 -8.60 13.76
CA ARG A 12 -15.09 -7.63 14.78
C ARG A 12 -16.06 -6.55 14.26
N LEU A 13 -16.88 -6.91 13.28
CA LEU A 13 -17.93 -6.06 12.71
C LEU A 13 -19.24 -6.21 13.50
N ASN A 14 -20.09 -5.18 13.44
CA ASN A 14 -21.39 -5.19 14.09
C ASN A 14 -22.39 -6.05 13.29
N VAL A 15 -22.75 -7.21 13.85
CA VAL A 15 -23.70 -8.18 13.25
C VAL A 15 -25.13 -7.64 13.20
N ALA A 16 -25.50 -6.79 14.17
CA ALA A 16 -26.83 -6.20 14.25
C ALA A 16 -27.01 -5.07 13.22
N GLU A 17 -25.93 -4.35 12.90
CA GLU A 17 -25.96 -3.33 11.86
C GLU A 17 -25.88 -3.96 10.46
N LYS A 18 -26.88 -3.68 9.62
CA LYS A 18 -27.03 -4.22 8.26
C LYS A 18 -27.38 -3.15 7.23
N ARG A 19 -27.51 -1.89 7.67
CA ARG A 19 -28.00 -0.75 6.88
C ARG A 19 -26.88 0.18 6.45
N LYS A 20 -25.67 -0.01 7.00
CA LYS A 20 -24.48 0.77 6.66
C LYS A 20 -23.36 -0.15 6.18
N PRO A 21 -22.52 0.30 5.24
CA PRO A 21 -21.29 -0.40 4.92
C PRO A 21 -20.42 -0.56 6.17
N GLN A 22 -19.66 -1.65 6.24
CA GLN A 22 -18.69 -1.87 7.32
C GLN A 22 -17.42 -2.51 6.76
N ASP A 23 -16.27 -2.01 7.19
CA ASP A 23 -14.96 -2.52 6.84
C ASP A 23 -14.25 -3.09 8.07
N GLY A 24 -13.54 -4.20 7.88
CA GLY A 24 -12.88 -4.92 8.97
C GLY A 24 -11.63 -5.66 8.51
N ARG A 25 -10.86 -6.13 9.48
CA ARG A 25 -9.66 -6.93 9.23
C ARG A 25 -9.74 -8.23 10.00
N LEU A 26 -9.30 -9.32 9.39
CA LEU A 26 -9.26 -10.64 9.98
C LEU A 26 -7.88 -11.24 9.76
N LYS A 27 -7.09 -11.39 10.83
CA LYS A 27 -5.83 -12.14 10.79
C LYS A 27 -6.13 -13.64 10.78
N THR A 28 -5.50 -14.36 9.86
CA THR A 28 -5.62 -15.81 9.71
C THR A 28 -4.29 -16.40 9.26
N ARG A 29 -4.25 -17.70 8.99
CA ARG A 29 -3.07 -18.39 8.47
C ARG A 29 -3.37 -19.05 7.12
N THR A 30 -2.40 -19.03 6.23
CA THR A 30 -2.44 -19.79 4.97
C THR A 30 -2.37 -21.30 5.28
N PRO A 31 -2.70 -22.19 4.33
CA PRO A 31 -2.52 -23.64 4.51
C PRO A 31 -1.07 -24.05 4.84
N LYS A 32 -0.09 -23.21 4.48
CA LYS A 32 1.34 -23.40 4.81
C LYS A 32 1.72 -22.88 6.20
N GLY A 33 0.76 -22.34 6.97
CA GLY A 33 0.95 -21.84 8.32
C GLY A 33 1.43 -20.38 8.43
N GLN A 34 1.67 -19.70 7.30
CA GLN A 34 2.09 -18.29 7.29
C GLN A 34 0.93 -17.38 7.70
N GLU A 35 1.21 -16.29 8.41
CA GLU A 35 0.19 -15.30 8.75
C GLU A 35 -0.25 -14.52 7.50
N THR A 36 -1.56 -14.30 7.36
CA THR A 36 -2.16 -13.50 6.29
C THR A 36 -3.32 -12.68 6.87
N GLU A 37 -3.54 -11.49 6.32
CA GLU A 37 -4.66 -10.63 6.71
C GLU A 37 -5.74 -10.66 5.62
N LEU A 38 -7.00 -10.76 6.02
CA LEU A 38 -8.13 -10.57 5.13
C LEU A 38 -8.75 -9.20 5.41
N ARG A 39 -8.83 -8.35 4.38
CA ARG A 39 -9.63 -7.11 4.42
C ARG A 39 -11.06 -7.45 4.04
N LEU A 40 -12.00 -7.17 4.93
CA LEU A 40 -13.42 -7.46 4.79
C LEU A 40 -14.15 -6.16 4.49
N SER A 41 -15.08 -6.17 3.54
CA SER A 41 -15.99 -5.05 3.29
C SER A 41 -17.39 -5.57 3.07
N THR A 42 -18.35 -5.04 3.84
CA THR A 42 -19.77 -5.37 3.73
C THR A 42 -20.53 -4.18 3.18
N LEU A 43 -21.47 -4.44 2.28
CA LEU A 43 -22.30 -3.42 1.63
C LEU A 43 -23.77 -3.86 1.67
N PRO A 44 -24.70 -3.06 2.20
CA PRO A 44 -26.13 -3.31 2.09
C PRO A 44 -26.59 -3.27 0.63
N THR A 45 -27.42 -4.24 0.22
CA THR A 45 -28.02 -4.34 -1.11
C THR A 45 -29.51 -4.66 -0.98
N ALA A 46 -30.26 -4.57 -2.09
CA ALA A 46 -31.70 -4.85 -2.11
C ALA A 46 -32.08 -6.25 -1.59
N PHE A 47 -31.18 -7.23 -1.73
CA PHE A 47 -31.41 -8.63 -1.36
C PHE A 47 -30.59 -9.10 -0.15
N GLY A 48 -30.10 -8.17 0.67
CA GLY A 48 -29.28 -8.45 1.84
C GLY A 48 -27.89 -7.82 1.75
N GLU A 49 -26.90 -8.41 2.40
CA GLU A 49 -25.55 -7.83 2.43
C GLU A 49 -24.65 -8.50 1.40
N LYS A 50 -23.88 -7.71 0.65
CA LYS A 50 -22.75 -8.16 -0.15
C LYS A 50 -21.51 -8.13 0.74
N LEU A 51 -20.73 -9.21 0.75
CA LEU A 51 -19.43 -9.27 1.42
C LEU A 51 -18.34 -9.44 0.36
N VAL A 52 -17.30 -8.62 0.46
CA VAL A 52 -16.04 -8.77 -0.28
C VAL A 52 -14.94 -9.10 0.73
N MET A 53 -14.13 -10.09 0.41
CA MET A 53 -12.91 -10.42 1.15
C MET A 53 -11.72 -10.29 0.22
N ARG A 54 -10.74 -9.47 0.60
CA ARG A 54 -9.47 -9.35 -0.11
C ARG A 54 -8.40 -10.02 0.73
N ILE A 55 -7.77 -11.05 0.17
CA ILE A 55 -6.64 -11.73 0.78
C ILE A 55 -5.42 -10.85 0.58
N PHE A 56 -4.73 -10.55 1.67
CA PHE A 56 -3.46 -9.85 1.66
C PHE A 56 -2.32 -10.85 1.82
N ASP A 57 -1.60 -11.10 0.75
CA ASP A 57 -0.44 -11.99 0.73
C ASP A 57 0.84 -11.13 0.78
N PRO A 58 1.56 -11.09 1.92
CA PRO A 58 2.80 -10.32 2.03
C PRO A 58 3.86 -10.76 1.03
N ASP A 59 3.92 -12.05 0.67
CA ASP A 59 4.95 -12.60 -0.22
C ASP A 59 4.83 -12.08 -1.68
N VAL A 60 3.67 -11.49 -2.04
CA VAL A 60 3.43 -10.98 -3.40
C VAL A 60 4.09 -9.62 -3.65
N LEU A 61 4.40 -8.84 -2.61
CA LEU A 61 4.81 -7.44 -2.76
C LEU A 61 6.27 -7.24 -3.18
N VAL A 62 7.14 -8.21 -2.91
CA VAL A 62 8.55 -8.16 -3.32
C VAL A 62 8.83 -9.28 -4.31
N ARG A 63 8.90 -8.92 -5.58
CA ARG A 63 9.26 -9.82 -6.67
C ARG A 63 10.50 -9.35 -7.40
N SER A 64 11.23 -10.26 -8.03
CA SER A 64 12.29 -9.86 -8.94
C SER A 64 11.69 -9.13 -10.14
N PHE A 65 12.43 -8.20 -10.74
CA PHE A 65 11.95 -7.49 -11.94
C PHE A 65 11.60 -8.42 -13.10
N GLN A 66 12.32 -9.55 -13.22
CA GLN A 66 11.99 -10.62 -14.17
C GLN A 66 10.59 -11.19 -13.91
N GLN A 67 10.24 -11.45 -12.63
CA GLN A 67 8.90 -11.92 -12.24
C GLN A 67 7.83 -10.83 -12.39
N LEU A 68 8.21 -9.55 -12.44
CA LEU A 68 7.32 -8.43 -12.78
C LEU A 68 7.10 -8.27 -14.30
N GLY A 69 7.80 -9.06 -15.12
CA GLY A 69 7.69 -9.01 -16.58
C GLY A 69 8.62 -7.98 -17.24
N PHE A 70 9.64 -7.48 -16.54
CA PHE A 70 10.65 -6.63 -17.16
C PHE A 70 11.55 -7.48 -18.04
N ASP A 71 11.62 -7.15 -19.32
CA ASP A 71 12.71 -7.61 -20.18
C ASP A 71 14.02 -6.86 -19.83
N GLN A 72 15.14 -7.32 -20.39
CA GLN A 72 16.44 -6.72 -20.10
C GLN A 72 16.53 -5.24 -20.52
N SER A 73 15.90 -4.86 -21.63
CA SER A 73 15.94 -3.48 -22.14
C SER A 73 15.19 -2.54 -21.19
N LEU A 74 13.98 -2.92 -20.79
CA LEU A 74 13.17 -2.17 -19.85
C LEU A 74 13.83 -2.10 -18.47
N LEU A 75 14.43 -3.19 -18.00
CA LEU A 75 15.16 -3.19 -16.73
C LEU A 75 16.34 -2.22 -16.74
N GLN A 76 17.13 -2.18 -17.81
CA GLN A 76 18.23 -1.23 -17.94
C GLN A 76 17.74 0.22 -17.95
N GLN A 77 16.65 0.50 -18.67
CA GLN A 77 16.03 1.84 -18.68
C GLN A 77 15.53 2.24 -17.28
N TRP A 78 14.85 1.31 -16.60
CA TRP A 78 14.34 1.51 -15.23
C TRP A 78 15.47 1.76 -14.23
N GLN A 79 16.55 0.96 -14.30
CA GLN A 79 17.74 1.15 -13.46
C GLN A 79 18.40 2.51 -13.72
N ARG A 80 18.48 2.94 -14.98
CA ARG A 80 19.05 4.24 -15.32
C ARG A 80 18.27 5.40 -14.71
N ILE A 81 16.93 5.36 -14.73
CA ILE A 81 16.12 6.45 -14.15
C ILE A 81 16.12 6.43 -12.63
N THR A 82 16.15 5.25 -12.00
CA THR A 82 16.13 5.08 -10.54
C THR A 82 17.47 5.38 -9.88
N GLN A 83 18.58 5.38 -10.63
CA GLN A 83 19.92 5.76 -10.15
C GLN A 83 20.20 7.27 -10.22
N ASN A 84 19.29 8.08 -10.75
CA ASN A 84 19.47 9.53 -10.72
C ASN A 84 19.46 10.04 -9.27
N SER A 85 20.32 11.00 -8.95
CA SER A 85 20.45 11.56 -7.59
C SER A 85 19.25 12.40 -7.15
N HIS A 86 18.42 12.87 -8.09
CA HIS A 86 17.19 13.58 -7.80
C HIS A 86 16.23 13.51 -9.00
N GLY A 87 14.95 13.70 -8.73
CA GLY A 87 13.88 13.73 -9.73
C GLY A 87 12.63 13.01 -9.25
N ILE A 88 11.58 13.08 -10.07
CA ILE A 88 10.28 12.46 -9.77
C ILE A 88 10.04 11.33 -10.77
N ILE A 89 9.72 10.14 -10.25
CA ILE A 89 9.30 8.99 -11.05
C ILE A 89 7.81 8.74 -10.76
N LEU A 90 6.99 8.80 -11.81
CA LEU A 90 5.55 8.54 -11.71
C LEU A 90 5.24 7.13 -12.21
N VAL A 91 4.73 6.29 -11.32
CA VAL A 91 4.22 4.95 -11.66
C VAL A 91 2.70 5.02 -11.76
N THR A 92 2.16 4.90 -12.96
CA THR A 92 0.74 5.06 -13.24
C THR A 92 0.08 3.74 -13.67
N GLY A 93 -1.25 3.68 -13.57
CA GLY A 93 -2.04 2.50 -13.94
C GLY A 93 -3.25 2.27 -13.03
N PRO A 94 -4.23 1.46 -13.46
CA PRO A 94 -5.43 1.18 -12.67
C PRO A 94 -5.13 0.39 -11.39
N THR A 95 -6.12 0.23 -10.53
CA THR A 95 -6.01 -0.63 -9.34
C THR A 95 -5.67 -2.06 -9.75
N GLY A 96 -4.69 -2.68 -9.07
CA GLY A 96 -4.25 -4.05 -9.37
C GLY A 96 -3.26 -4.19 -10.53
N SER A 97 -2.77 -3.10 -11.12
CA SER A 97 -1.79 -3.15 -12.22
C SER A 97 -0.33 -3.38 -11.77
N GLY A 98 -0.09 -3.67 -10.47
CA GLY A 98 1.25 -3.94 -9.95
C GLY A 98 2.09 -2.73 -9.52
N LYS A 99 1.52 -1.50 -9.48
CA LYS A 99 2.26 -0.27 -9.11
C LYS A 99 3.04 -0.38 -7.79
N THR A 100 2.34 -0.78 -6.72
CA THR A 100 2.93 -0.93 -5.39
C THR A 100 4.05 -1.96 -5.39
N THR A 101 3.85 -3.09 -6.08
CA THR A 101 4.87 -4.14 -6.23
C THR A 101 6.10 -3.62 -6.96
N THR A 102 5.93 -2.86 -8.06
CA THR A 102 7.05 -2.24 -8.77
C THR A 102 7.80 -1.23 -7.90
N LEU A 103 7.09 -0.37 -7.17
CA LEU A 103 7.70 0.61 -6.26
C LEU A 103 8.47 -0.08 -5.14
N TYR A 104 7.86 -1.02 -4.42
CA TYR A 104 8.51 -1.76 -3.34
C TYR A 104 9.74 -2.53 -3.82
N SER A 105 9.65 -3.26 -4.94
CA SER A 105 10.80 -3.96 -5.53
C SER A 105 11.93 -3.00 -5.92
N SER A 106 11.60 -1.79 -6.39
CA SER A 106 12.60 -0.77 -6.74
C SER A 106 13.27 -0.18 -5.51
N LEU A 107 12.48 0.26 -4.53
CA LEU A 107 12.98 0.86 -3.30
C LEU A 107 13.83 -0.12 -2.51
N LYS A 108 13.47 -1.40 -2.47
CA LYS A 108 14.25 -2.43 -1.78
C LYS A 108 15.64 -2.64 -2.39
N GLN A 109 15.81 -2.40 -3.69
CA GLN A 109 17.14 -2.43 -4.33
C GLN A 109 17.97 -1.19 -4.02
N LEU A 110 17.31 -0.05 -3.77
CA LEU A 110 17.97 1.23 -3.50
C LEU A 110 18.25 1.45 -2.01
N ALA A 111 17.44 0.85 -1.13
CA ALA A 111 17.55 0.96 0.32
C ALA A 111 18.79 0.21 0.81
N THR A 112 19.89 0.95 0.92
CA THR A 112 21.12 0.53 1.59
C THR A 112 21.24 1.23 2.94
N GLU A 113 22.19 0.83 3.79
CA GLU A 113 22.42 1.49 5.08
C GLU A 113 22.78 2.98 4.95
N GLN A 114 23.18 3.43 3.76
CA GLN A 114 23.56 4.82 3.47
C GLN A 114 22.45 5.64 2.82
N VAL A 115 21.30 5.02 2.50
CA VAL A 115 20.19 5.65 1.77
C VAL A 115 18.94 5.65 2.65
N ASN A 116 18.55 6.83 3.12
CA ASN A 116 17.35 7.04 3.90
C ASN A 116 16.10 7.02 3.01
N VAL A 117 15.45 5.86 2.94
CA VAL A 117 14.19 5.68 2.22
C VAL A 117 13.01 5.94 3.15
N CYS A 118 12.20 6.94 2.81
CA CYS A 118 10.99 7.30 3.54
C CYS A 118 9.74 7.08 2.68
N THR A 119 8.66 6.56 3.25
CA THR A 119 7.40 6.34 2.52
C THR A 119 6.22 6.96 3.24
N ILE A 120 5.23 7.45 2.49
CA ILE A 120 3.88 7.74 3.00
C ILE A 120 2.83 6.96 2.22
N GLU A 121 1.97 6.23 2.93
CA GLU A 121 1.07 5.22 2.35
C GLU A 121 -0.33 5.25 2.99
N ASP A 122 -1.36 4.82 2.24
CA ASP A 122 -2.74 4.69 2.74
C ASP A 122 -3.42 3.39 2.25
N PRO A 123 -3.36 2.27 3.00
CA PRO A 123 -2.50 2.01 4.16
C PRO A 123 -1.10 1.54 3.74
N ILE A 124 -0.21 1.34 4.74
CA ILE A 124 1.02 0.56 4.51
C ILE A 124 0.62 -0.87 4.16
N GLU A 125 1.06 -1.35 3.00
CA GLU A 125 0.74 -2.70 2.55
C GLU A 125 1.64 -3.72 3.26
N MET A 126 2.96 -3.55 3.24
CA MET A 126 3.92 -4.46 3.91
C MET A 126 4.93 -3.67 4.73
N LEU A 127 5.26 -4.19 5.92
CA LEU A 127 6.37 -3.68 6.72
C LEU A 127 7.69 -4.14 6.11
N GLU A 128 8.55 -3.18 5.78
CA GLU A 128 9.89 -3.40 5.26
C GLU A 128 10.91 -2.70 6.19
N PRO A 129 11.73 -3.45 6.93
CA PRO A 129 12.67 -2.88 7.91
C PRO A 129 13.67 -1.89 7.35
N SER A 130 13.94 -1.93 6.04
CA SER A 130 14.84 -0.99 5.37
C SER A 130 14.20 0.36 5.03
N PHE A 131 12.89 0.54 5.28
CA PHE A 131 12.16 1.77 4.99
C PHE A 131 11.67 2.46 6.28
N ASN A 132 11.66 3.79 6.29
CA ASN A 132 10.95 4.61 7.27
C ASN A 132 9.51 4.85 6.77
N GLN A 133 8.58 3.99 7.18
CA GLN A 133 7.21 3.99 6.63
C GLN A 133 6.22 4.75 7.51
N MET A 134 5.54 5.72 6.92
CA MET A 134 4.48 6.49 7.54
C MET A 134 3.13 6.13 6.92
N GLN A 135 2.10 5.89 7.75
CA GLN A 135 0.75 5.69 7.25
C GLN A 135 -0.08 6.96 7.42
N VAL A 136 -0.86 7.30 6.41
CA VAL A 136 -1.93 8.31 6.51
C VAL A 136 -2.87 7.94 7.66
N ASN A 137 -3.25 8.95 8.45
CA ASN A 137 -4.15 8.78 9.58
C ASN A 137 -5.24 9.86 9.58
N HIS A 138 -6.35 9.52 8.93
CA HIS A 138 -7.54 10.37 8.83
C HIS A 138 -8.15 10.74 10.19
N ALA A 139 -7.93 9.94 11.25
CA ALA A 139 -8.49 10.22 12.58
C ALA A 139 -7.81 11.38 13.31
N ILE A 140 -6.60 11.75 12.89
CA ILE A 140 -5.83 12.89 13.42
C ILE A 140 -5.52 13.91 12.32
N GLU A 141 -6.26 13.87 11.21
CA GLU A 141 -6.11 14.79 10.07
C GLU A 141 -4.70 14.77 9.44
N LEU A 142 -4.01 13.62 9.52
CA LEU A 142 -2.67 13.43 8.95
C LEU A 142 -2.77 12.87 7.53
N GLY A 143 -2.74 13.74 6.53
CA GLY A 143 -2.82 13.42 5.10
C GLY A 143 -1.47 13.27 4.39
N PHE A 144 -1.51 13.02 3.07
CA PHE A 144 -0.32 12.88 2.23
C PHE A 144 0.54 14.16 2.21
N ALA A 145 -0.05 15.32 1.94
CA ALA A 145 0.69 16.59 1.86
C ALA A 145 1.45 16.92 3.16
N ASP A 146 0.80 16.75 4.32
CA ASP A 146 1.43 17.01 5.62
C ASP A 146 2.52 16.00 5.94
N GLY A 147 2.31 14.73 5.60
CA GLY A 147 3.32 13.70 5.79
C GLY A 147 4.53 13.87 4.88
N VAL A 148 4.36 14.21 3.59
CA VAL A 148 5.49 14.57 2.71
C VAL A 148 6.28 15.73 3.31
N ARG A 149 5.58 16.78 3.77
CA ARG A 149 6.23 17.93 4.42
C ARG A 149 6.99 17.54 5.69
N ALA A 150 6.51 16.57 6.45
CA ALA A 150 7.20 16.04 7.62
C ALA A 150 8.44 15.22 7.23
N LEU A 151 8.31 14.33 6.23
CA LEU A 151 9.39 13.49 5.71
C LEU A 151 10.53 14.33 5.14
N MET A 152 10.25 15.46 4.46
CA MET A 152 11.28 16.38 3.97
C MET A 152 12.19 16.95 5.08
N ARG A 153 11.74 16.92 6.35
CA ARG A 153 12.56 17.32 7.52
C ARG A 153 13.24 16.14 8.21
N GLN A 154 13.21 14.95 7.62
CA GLN A 154 13.85 13.74 8.14
C GLN A 154 15.15 13.41 7.41
N ASP A 155 15.71 14.36 6.65
CA ASP A 155 16.90 14.15 5.80
C ASP A 155 16.76 12.94 4.86
N PRO A 156 15.66 12.83 4.07
CA PRO A 156 15.43 11.67 3.21
C PRO A 156 16.25 11.76 1.91
N ASP A 157 16.84 10.64 1.50
CA ASP A 157 17.43 10.49 0.16
C ASP A 157 16.37 10.15 -0.89
N ILE A 158 15.38 9.33 -0.50
CA ILE A 158 14.29 8.90 -1.37
C ILE A 158 12.96 9.02 -0.62
N ILE A 159 11.98 9.70 -1.22
CA ILE A 159 10.60 9.74 -0.72
C ILE A 159 9.70 8.98 -1.70
N MET A 160 8.94 8.01 -1.20
CA MET A 160 7.83 7.40 -1.93
C MET A 160 6.50 7.92 -1.42
N ILE A 161 5.69 8.43 -2.35
CA ILE A 161 4.34 8.91 -2.08
C ILE A 161 3.38 7.88 -2.67
N GLY A 162 2.59 7.21 -1.82
CA GLY A 162 1.74 6.09 -2.22
C GLY A 162 0.73 6.46 -3.31
N GLU A 163 0.21 7.68 -3.29
CA GLU A 163 -0.61 8.25 -4.34
C GLU A 163 -0.66 9.78 -4.28
N ILE A 164 -0.96 10.39 -5.43
CA ILE A 164 -1.15 11.84 -5.57
C ILE A 164 -2.57 12.06 -6.09
N ARG A 165 -3.48 12.47 -5.22
CA ARG A 165 -4.92 12.68 -5.55
C ARG A 165 -5.33 14.15 -5.59
N ASP A 166 -4.54 15.02 -4.98
CA ASP A 166 -4.84 16.44 -4.80
C ASP A 166 -3.65 17.31 -5.19
N GLN A 167 -3.95 18.60 -5.41
CA GLN A 167 -2.97 19.59 -5.84
C GLN A 167 -1.91 19.86 -4.77
N ASP A 168 -2.26 19.77 -3.49
CA ASP A 168 -1.34 20.07 -2.41
C ASP A 168 -0.25 19.01 -2.31
N THR A 169 -0.63 17.73 -2.40
CA THR A 169 0.31 16.61 -2.45
C THR A 169 1.18 16.69 -3.70
N ALA A 170 0.61 17.07 -4.85
CA ALA A 170 1.38 17.27 -6.08
C ALA A 170 2.41 18.40 -5.94
N ASN A 171 2.02 19.52 -5.33
CA ASN A 171 2.91 20.65 -5.07
C ASN A 171 4.04 20.25 -4.10
N MET A 172 3.73 19.51 -3.04
CA MET A 172 4.73 19.01 -2.09
C MET A 172 5.67 17.98 -2.73
N ALA A 173 5.21 17.20 -3.72
CA ALA A 173 6.05 16.24 -4.44
C ALA A 173 7.04 16.93 -5.41
N ILE A 174 6.72 18.14 -5.87
CA ILE A 174 7.53 18.92 -6.82
C ILE A 174 8.53 19.84 -6.13
N GLN A 175 8.21 20.30 -4.91
CA GLN A 175 9.08 21.15 -4.09
C GLN A 175 10.35 20.42 -3.65
#